data_AF-A0A4Y2KEX2-F1
#
_entry.id   AF-A0A4Y2KEX2-F1
#
_cell.length_a   1.000
_cell.length_b   1.000
_cell.length_c   1.000
_cell.angle_alpha   90.00
_cell.angle_beta   90.00
_cell.angle_gamma   90.00
#
_symmetry.space_group_name_H-M   'P 1'
#
loop_
_entity.id
_entity.type
_entity.pdbx_description
1 polymer ?
#
loop_
_entity_poly.entity_id
_entity_poly.type
_entity_poly.pdbx_seq_one_letter_code
_entity_poly.pdbx_strand_id
1 'polypeptide(L)'
;MKRNIVTLFKNQLIQMKNIADIFYNPSSTPAAVSQAGEKMFLAIYKAPADEHNLNNRRYAAFLTSSTKIRADLFSITLTKGSAEQHAFSNVFLFWHLEWYLYQRCISRRRGGVRT
;
A
#
# COMPACT_ATOMS: atom_id res chain seq x y z
N MET A 1 4.87 -16.81 10.56
CA MET A 1 3.95 -16.60 11.71
C MET A 1 3.03 -15.41 11.42
N LYS A 2 1.77 -15.64 11.01
CA LYS A 2 0.76 -14.57 10.83
C LYS A 2 0.29 -14.10 12.22
N ARG A 3 0.80 -12.96 12.71
CA ARG A 3 0.24 -12.33 13.93
C ARG A 3 -1.14 -11.75 13.60
N ASN A 4 -2.15 -12.17 14.34
CA ASN A 4 -3.54 -11.71 14.23
C ASN A 4 -3.62 -10.20 14.53
N ILE A 5 -4.42 -9.45 13.78
CA ILE A 5 -4.65 -8.01 13.99
C ILE A 5 -4.97 -7.72 15.45
N VAL A 6 -5.76 -8.55 16.13
CA VAL A 6 -6.12 -8.44 17.55
C VAL A 6 -4.87 -8.37 18.45
N THR A 7 -3.82 -9.13 18.14
CA THR A 7 -2.55 -9.10 18.91
C THR A 7 -1.72 -7.85 18.65
N LEU A 8 -1.84 -7.25 17.47
CA LEU A 8 -1.21 -5.96 17.16
C LEU A 8 -1.85 -4.84 17.98
N PHE A 9 -3.18 -4.79 17.99
CA PHE A 9 -3.95 -3.81 18.78
C PHE A 9 -3.68 -3.94 20.28
N LYS A 10 -3.56 -5.16 20.82
CA LYS A 10 -3.22 -5.37 22.24
C LYS A 10 -1.84 -4.83 22.62
N ASN A 11 -0.84 -4.99 21.76
CA ASN A 11 0.53 -4.56 22.04
C ASN A 11 0.72 -3.04 21.91
N GLN A 12 -0.16 -2.36 21.15
CA GLN A 12 -0.10 -0.92 20.93
C GLN A 12 -1.31 -0.19 21.52
N LEU A 13 -2.03 -0.82 22.44
CA LEU A 13 -3.35 -0.38 22.90
C LEU A 13 -3.35 1.05 23.46
N ILE A 14 -2.32 1.41 24.22
CA ILE A 14 -2.12 2.76 24.77
C ILE A 14 -1.90 3.78 23.65
N GLN A 15 -1.06 3.45 22.66
CA GLN A 15 -0.79 4.34 21.52
C GLN A 15 -2.04 4.52 20.64
N MET A 16 -2.80 3.45 20.40
CA MET A 16 -4.01 3.50 19.59
C MET A 16 -5.13 4.26 20.28
N LYS A 17 -5.20 4.20 21.62
CA LYS A 17 -6.12 5.02 22.40
C LYS A 17 -5.81 6.51 22.26
N ASN A 18 -4.54 6.90 22.42
CA ASN A 18 -4.12 8.30 22.27
C ASN A 18 -4.38 8.84 20.84
N ILE A 19 -4.22 7.98 19.82
CA ILE A 19 -4.54 8.32 18.43
C ILE A 19 -6.06 8.49 18.26
N ALA A 20 -6.86 7.59 18.84
CA ALA A 20 -8.32 7.67 18.79
C ALA A 20 -8.84 8.94 19.46
N ASP A 21 -8.27 9.33 20.60
CA ASP A 21 -8.65 10.56 21.32
C ASP A 21 -8.46 11.81 20.45
N ILE A 22 -7.41 11.85 19.60
CA ILE A 22 -7.20 12.95 18.64
C ILE A 22 -8.28 12.94 17.56
N PHE A 23 -8.65 11.78 17.02
CA PHE A 23 -9.70 11.68 16.00
C PHE A 23 -11.10 12.01 16.52
N TYR A 24 -11.38 11.69 17.79
CA TYR A 24 -12.67 11.97 18.42
C TYR A 24 -12.78 13.39 18.98
N ASN A 25 -11.67 14.09 19.17
CA ASN A 25 -11.69 15.47 19.63
C ASN A 25 -11.98 16.44 18.47
N PRO A 26 -13.14 17.13 18.46
CA PRO A 26 -13.49 18.06 17.39
C PRO A 26 -12.63 19.33 17.36
N SER A 27 -11.92 19.63 18.45
CA SER A 27 -10.97 20.74 18.52
C SER A 27 -9.57 20.38 18.01
N SER A 28 -9.35 19.14 17.59
CA SER A 28 -8.07 18.71 17.01
C SER A 28 -7.76 19.50 15.74
N THR A 29 -6.53 19.99 15.64
CA THR A 29 -6.08 20.69 14.44
C THR A 29 -5.89 19.71 13.27
N PRO A 30 -6.03 20.16 12.01
CA PRO A 30 -5.75 19.31 10.86
C PRO A 30 -4.35 18.68 10.88
N ALA A 31 -3.36 19.42 11.41
CA ALA A 31 -2.00 18.92 11.57
C ALA A 31 -1.91 17.78 12.58
N ALA A 32 -2.59 17.89 13.73
CA ALA A 32 -2.64 16.84 14.74
C ALA A 32 -3.33 15.58 14.21
N VAL A 33 -4.43 15.73 13.48
CA VAL A 33 -5.16 14.63 12.83
C VAL A 33 -4.27 13.94 11.78
N SER A 34 -3.57 14.71 10.94
CA SER A 34 -2.65 14.17 9.93
C SER A 34 -1.53 13.36 10.57
N GLN A 35 -0.88 13.91 11.61
CA GLN A 35 0.21 13.23 12.32
C GLN A 35 -0.27 11.97 13.05
N ALA A 36 -1.46 12.01 13.66
CA ALA A 36 -2.07 10.84 14.31
C ALA A 36 -2.38 9.74 13.29
N GLY A 37 -2.90 10.11 12.11
CA GLY A 37 -3.11 9.19 10.99
C GLY A 37 -1.80 8.58 10.50
N GLU A 38 -0.74 9.36 10.37
CA GLU A 38 0.57 8.85 9.95
C GLU A 38 1.11 7.80 10.93
N LYS A 39 1.06 8.10 12.24
CA LYS A 39 1.45 7.16 13.31
C LYS A 39 0.60 5.89 13.29
N MET A 40 -0.70 6.00 13.04
CA MET A 40 -1.59 4.84 12.91
C MET A 40 -1.19 3.94 11.74
N PHE A 41 -0.92 4.51 10.56
CA PHE A 41 -0.51 3.71 9.40
C PHE A 41 0.86 3.06 9.61
N LEU A 42 1.82 3.75 10.20
CA LEU A 42 3.13 3.19 10.55
C LEU A 42 3.00 1.96 11.48
N ALA A 43 2.14 2.06 12.50
CA ALA A 43 1.78 0.96 13.38
C ALA A 43 1.20 -0.25 12.63
N ILE A 44 0.23 -0.02 11.72
CA ILE A 44 -0.39 -1.07 10.89
C ILE A 44 0.66 -1.76 10.00
N TYR A 45 1.55 -0.97 9.41
CA TYR A 45 2.64 -1.48 8.56
C TYR A 45 3.80 -2.08 9.36
N LYS A 46 3.73 -2.13 10.69
CA LYS A 46 4.80 -2.62 11.58
C LYS A 46 6.12 -1.92 11.27
N ALA A 47 6.07 -0.62 11.04
CA ALA A 47 7.26 0.18 10.90
C ALA A 47 8.07 0.12 12.22
N PRO A 48 9.41 0.12 12.15
CA PRO A 48 10.23 0.22 13.34
C PRO A 48 10.03 1.58 14.02
N ALA A 49 10.33 1.67 15.31
CA ALA A 49 9.93 2.80 16.15
C ALA A 49 10.63 4.12 15.79
N ASP A 50 11.77 4.03 15.11
CA ASP A 50 12.56 5.14 14.56
C ASP A 50 11.99 5.69 13.23
N GLU A 51 11.12 4.93 12.56
CA GLU A 51 10.51 5.37 11.31
C GLU A 51 9.27 6.23 11.61
N HIS A 52 9.41 7.54 11.36
CA HIS A 52 8.34 8.53 11.57
C HIS A 52 7.68 9.01 10.28
N ASN A 53 8.15 8.56 9.12
CA ASN A 53 7.67 8.99 7.81
C ASN A 53 7.01 7.82 7.07
N LEU A 54 5.70 7.93 6.82
CA LEU A 54 4.92 6.90 6.16
C LEU A 54 5.31 6.69 4.69
N ASN A 55 5.84 7.71 4.01
CA ASN A 55 6.25 7.57 2.61
C ASN A 55 7.45 6.65 2.45
N ASN A 56 8.40 6.67 3.40
CA ASN A 56 9.53 5.75 3.41
C ASN A 56 9.03 4.30 3.54
N ARG A 57 8.08 4.07 4.44
CA ARG A 57 7.49 2.74 4.64
C ARG A 57 6.72 2.26 3.41
N ARG A 58 5.95 3.15 2.76
CA ARG A 58 5.25 2.85 1.50
C ARG A 58 6.23 2.50 0.38
N TYR A 59 7.31 3.25 0.26
CA TYR A 59 8.35 3.00 -0.74
C TYR A 59 9.06 1.65 -0.49
N ALA A 60 9.43 1.36 0.75
CA ALA A 60 10.03 0.07 1.12
C ALA A 60 9.07 -1.11 0.87
N ALA A 61 7.79 -0.94 1.20
CA ALA A 61 6.77 -1.95 0.92
C ALA A 61 6.60 -2.19 -0.58
N PHE A 62 6.60 -1.10 -1.38
CA PHE A 62 6.55 -1.16 -2.84
C PHE A 62 7.77 -1.93 -3.41
N LEU A 63 8.99 -1.55 -3.02
CA LEU A 63 10.22 -2.25 -3.42
C LEU A 63 10.21 -3.74 -3.02
N THR A 64 9.74 -4.05 -1.82
CA THR A 64 9.65 -5.44 -1.34
C THR A 64 8.63 -6.24 -2.16
N SER A 65 7.52 -5.62 -2.55
CA SER A 65 6.50 -6.27 -3.37
C SER A 65 6.98 -6.49 -4.81
N SER A 66 7.70 -5.54 -5.40
CA SER A 66 8.21 -5.65 -6.77
C SER A 66 9.34 -6.67 -6.90
N THR A 67 10.18 -6.81 -5.87
CA THR A 67 11.27 -7.79 -5.83
C THR A 67 10.79 -9.22 -5.60
N LYS A 68 9.72 -9.43 -4.81
CA LYS A 68 9.13 -10.76 -4.60
C LYS A 68 8.50 -11.35 -5.86
N ILE A 69 7.94 -10.51 -6.73
CA ILE A 69 7.38 -10.96 -8.02
C ILE A 69 8.52 -11.47 -8.92
N ARG A 70 9.69 -10.82 -8.94
CA ARG A 70 10.81 -11.23 -9.80
C ARG A 70 11.45 -12.56 -9.39
N ALA A 71 11.55 -12.89 -8.11
CA ALA A 71 12.27 -14.08 -7.67
C ALA A 71 11.62 -15.39 -8.16
N ASP A 72 10.29 -15.47 -8.10
CA ASP A 72 9.53 -16.66 -8.54
C ASP A 72 9.41 -16.73 -10.08
N LEU A 73 9.41 -15.57 -10.75
CA LEU A 73 9.40 -15.48 -12.22
C LEU A 73 10.75 -15.85 -12.86
N PHE A 74 11.88 -15.49 -12.25
CA PHE A 74 13.20 -15.87 -12.77
C PHE A 74 13.48 -17.36 -12.67
N SER A 75 12.90 -18.07 -11.69
CA SER A 75 12.96 -19.54 -11.63
C SER A 75 12.16 -20.22 -12.73
N ILE A 76 11.14 -19.56 -13.30
CA ILE A 76 10.35 -20.11 -14.42
C ILE A 76 11.09 -19.92 -15.75
N THR A 77 11.84 -18.83 -15.90
CA THR A 77 12.56 -18.50 -17.15
C THR A 77 13.97 -19.10 -17.18
N LEU A 78 14.09 -20.44 -17.12
CA LEU A 78 15.39 -21.10 -17.28
C LEU A 78 15.80 -21.33 -18.75
N THR A 79 14.99 -20.88 -19.72
CA THR A 79 15.29 -20.98 -21.16
C THR A 79 14.92 -19.70 -21.91
N LYS A 80 15.70 -19.36 -22.95
CA LYS A 80 15.50 -18.14 -23.77
C LYS A 80 14.07 -18.02 -24.32
N GLY A 81 13.48 -19.13 -24.77
CA GLY A 81 12.10 -19.16 -25.26
C GLY A 81 11.04 -18.91 -24.16
N SER A 82 11.27 -19.38 -22.94
CA SER A 82 10.39 -19.10 -21.80
C SER A 82 10.48 -17.63 -21.38
N ALA A 83 11.69 -17.05 -21.38
CA ALA A 83 11.88 -15.62 -21.12
C ALA A 83 11.17 -14.72 -22.14
N GLU A 84 11.20 -15.09 -23.43
CA GLU A 84 10.51 -14.36 -24.50
C GLU A 84 8.98 -14.47 -24.36
N GLN A 85 8.43 -15.67 -24.09
CA GLN A 85 6.99 -15.84 -23.86
C GLN A 85 6.51 -15.11 -22.59
N HIS A 86 7.29 -15.15 -21.50
CA HIS A 86 6.98 -14.41 -20.28
C HIS A 86 7.07 -12.90 -20.48
N ALA A 87 8.07 -12.40 -21.22
CA ALA A 87 8.15 -10.98 -21.56
C ALA A 87 6.94 -10.56 -22.40
N PHE A 88 6.53 -11.37 -23.38
CA PHE A 88 5.37 -11.10 -24.22
C PHE A 88 4.06 -11.10 -23.42
N SER A 89 3.88 -12.07 -22.52
CA SER A 89 2.71 -12.16 -21.63
C SER A 89 2.66 -10.99 -20.64
N ASN A 90 3.81 -10.61 -20.06
CA ASN A 90 3.89 -9.49 -19.12
C ASN A 90 3.62 -8.15 -19.81
N VAL A 91 4.09 -7.95 -21.04
CA VAL A 91 3.76 -6.76 -21.85
C VAL A 91 2.26 -6.72 -22.13
N PHE A 92 1.64 -7.85 -22.47
CA PHE A 92 0.21 -7.92 -22.70
C PHE A 92 -0.60 -7.58 -21.44
N LEU A 93 -0.21 -8.12 -20.29
CA LEU A 93 -0.85 -7.82 -19.00
C LEU A 93 -0.66 -6.35 -18.58
N PHE A 94 0.52 -5.78 -18.83
CA PHE A 94 0.81 -4.38 -18.55
C PHE A 94 -0.07 -3.45 -19.40
N TRP A 95 -0.15 -3.70 -20.71
CA TRP A 95 -1.04 -2.98 -21.62
C TRP A 95 -2.51 -3.10 -21.22
N HIS A 96 -2.95 -4.29 -20.82
CA HIS A 96 -4.33 -4.50 -20.39
C HIS A 96 -4.66 -3.77 -19.08
N LEU A 97 -3.71 -3.72 -18.13
CA LEU A 97 -3.86 -2.96 -16.89
C LEU A 97 -3.87 -1.45 -17.14
N GLU A 98 -3.00 -0.93 -17.99
CA GLU A 98 -3.02 0.49 -18.39
C GLU A 98 -4.33 0.86 -19.09
N TRP A 99 -4.81 0.02 -20.02
CA TRP A 99 -6.11 0.22 -20.67
C TRP A 99 -7.27 0.23 -19.69
N TYR A 100 -7.30 -0.73 -18.76
CA TYR A 100 -8.34 -0.79 -17.71
C TYR A 100 -8.31 0.45 -16.80
N LEU A 101 -7.12 0.91 -16.40
CA LEU A 101 -6.95 2.12 -15.61
C LEU A 101 -7.37 3.38 -16.39
N TYR A 102 -7.04 3.46 -17.69
CA TYR A 102 -7.46 4.54 -18.57
C TYR A 102 -9.00 4.63 -18.68
N GLN A 103 -9.66 3.50 -18.93
CA GLN A 103 -11.12 3.42 -18.97
C GLN A 103 -11.76 3.82 -17.64
N ARG A 104 -11.19 3.38 -16.51
CA ARG A 104 -11.66 3.74 -15.17
C ARG A 104 -11.50 5.24 -14.89
N CYS A 105 -10.42 5.85 -15.35
CA CYS A 105 -10.19 7.30 -15.26
C CYS A 105 -11.21 8.09 -16.09
N ILE A 106 -11.51 7.66 -17.31
CA ILE A 106 -12.53 8.29 -18.17
C ILE A 106 -13.94 8.14 -17.57
N SER A 107 -14.27 6.95 -17.05
CA SER A 107 -15.57 6.70 -16.41
C SER A 107 -15.79 7.59 -15.18
N ARG A 108 -14.75 7.78 -14.35
CA ARG A 108 -14.80 8.72 -13.21
C ARG A 108 -14.95 10.19 -13.63
N ARG A 109 -14.37 10.61 -14.76
CA ARG A 109 -14.56 11.98 -15.28
C ARG A 109 -15.99 12.22 -15.79
N ARG A 110 -16.68 11.20 -16.32
CA ARG A 110 -18.06 11.32 -16.82
C ARG A 110 -19.14 11.20 -15.73
N GLY A 111 -18.83 10.59 -14.58
CA GLY A 111 -19.75 10.48 -13.44
C GLY A 111 -19.82 11.73 -12.54
N GLY A 112 -19.03 12.77 -12.83
CA GLY A 112 -18.92 14.00 -12.03
C GLY A 112 -19.74 15.18 -12.53
N VAL A 113 -20.87 14.96 -13.21
CA VAL A 113 -21.87 16.00 -13.49
C VAL A 113 -23.23 15.51 -12.99
N ARG A 114 -23.49 15.79 -11.70
CA ARG A 114 -24.84 15.88 -11.13
C ARG A 114 -24.85 17.06 -10.16
N THR A 115 -25.10 18.23 -10.73
CA THR A 115 -26.08 19.27 -10.39
C THR A 115 -25.82 20.44 -11.31
#